data_AF-A0A944XBF3-F1
#
_entry.id   AF-A0A944XBF3-F1
#
_cell.length_a   1.000
_cell.length_b   1.000
_cell.length_c   1.000
_cell.angle_alpha   90.00
_cell.angle_beta   90.00
_cell.angle_gamma   90.00
#
_symmetry.space_group_name_H-M   'P 1'
#
loop_
_entity.id
_entity.type
_entity.pdbx_description
1 polymer ?
#
loop_
_entity_poly.entity_id
_entity_poly.type
_entity_poly.pdbx_seq_one_letter_code
_entity_poly.pdbx_strand_id
1 'polypeptide(L)' 'MIRKGLTLVGSWHYNLRDAAAILRIIEERPAVMDRLISHAFSMDDIQTAFELQATGDCAKVLLHPWE' A
#
# COMPACT_ATOMS: atom_id res chain seq x y z
N MET A 1 -28.77 6.04 8.15
CA MET A 1 -28.45 6.04 6.70
C MET A 1 -29.67 6.23 5.79
N ILE A 2 -30.90 5.98 6.24
CA ILE A 2 -32.10 6.23 5.43
C ILE A 2 -32.44 7.74 5.44
N ARG A 3 -32.73 8.33 4.26
CA ARG A 3 -33.12 9.74 4.00
C ARG A 3 -32.05 10.84 4.09
N LYS A 4 -30.76 10.50 4.01
CA LYS A 4 -29.67 11.51 3.93
C LYS A 4 -29.20 11.84 2.51
N GLY A 5 -29.75 11.18 1.49
CA GLY A 5 -29.23 11.29 0.11
C GLY A 5 -27.80 10.77 -0.06
N LEU A 6 -27.35 9.88 0.84
CA LEU A 6 -26.00 9.31 0.79
C LEU A 6 -25.97 8.05 -0.08
N THR A 7 -24.94 7.94 -0.92
CA THR A 7 -24.63 6.73 -1.69
C THR A 7 -23.49 5.98 -1.00
N LEU A 8 -23.68 4.68 -0.77
CA LEU A 8 -22.63 3.78 -0.32
C LEU A 8 -22.17 2.93 -1.51
N VAL A 9 -20.90 3.03 -1.86
CA VAL A 9 -20.28 2.20 -2.91
C VAL A 9 -19.31 1.25 -2.25
N GLY A 10 -19.50 -0.05 -2.45
CA GLY A 10 -18.51 -1.04 -2.06
C GLY A 10 -17.32 -0.98 -3.01
N SER A 11 -16.11 -0.87 -2.46
CA SER A 11 -14.88 -1.03 -3.23
C SER A 11 -14.20 -2.31 -2.80
N TRP A 12 -14.11 -3.26 -3.72
CA TRP A 12 -13.18 -4.37 -3.59
C TRP A 12 -11.83 -3.97 -4.22
N HIS A 13 -10.89 -4.89 -4.22
CA HIS A 13 -9.59 -4.79 -4.92
C HIS A 13 -9.71 -4.11 -6.30
N TYR A 14 -8.63 -3.47 -6.77
CA TYR A 14 -8.65 -2.74 -8.04
C TYR A 14 -9.11 -3.60 -9.23
N ASN A 15 -9.78 -2.98 -10.20
CA ASN A 15 -10.13 -3.66 -11.45
C ASN A 15 -8.86 -3.84 -12.29
N LEU A 16 -8.65 -5.04 -12.85
CA LEU A 16 -7.51 -5.32 -13.72
C LEU A 16 -7.45 -4.38 -14.95
N ARG A 17 -8.60 -3.91 -15.42
CA ARG A 17 -8.72 -2.91 -16.49
C ARG A 17 -7.99 -1.60 -16.16
N ASP A 18 -7.97 -1.23 -14.89
CA ASP A 18 -7.41 0.04 -14.42
C ASP A 18 -5.92 -0.10 -14.07
N ALA A 19 -5.36 -1.32 -14.07
CA ALA A 19 -3.99 -1.60 -13.65
C ALA A 19 -2.95 -0.75 -14.40
N ALA A 20 -3.07 -0.63 -15.73
CA ALA A 20 -2.15 0.17 -16.54
C ALA A 20 -2.20 1.67 -16.19
N ALA A 21 -3.39 2.19 -15.85
CA ALA A 21 -3.54 3.58 -15.43
C ALA A 21 -2.96 3.80 -14.03
N ILE A 22 -3.17 2.85 -13.11
CA ILE A 22 -2.60 2.87 -11.75
C ILE A 22 -1.07 2.88 -11.82
N LEU A 23 -0.47 1.97 -12.61
CA LEU A 23 0.98 1.88 -12.75
C LEU A 23 1.60 3.17 -13.30
N ARG A 24 0.93 3.83 -14.26
CA ARG A 24 1.37 5.13 -14.78
C ARG A 24 1.40 6.21 -13.70
N ILE A 25 0.39 6.26 -12.84
CA ILE A 25 0.35 7.23 -11.72
C ILE A 25 1.51 6.98 -10.76
N ILE A 26 1.85 5.72 -10.48
CA ILE A 26 2.98 5.34 -9.63
C ILE A 26 4.29 5.83 -10.25
N GLU A 27 4.49 5.57 -11.54
CA GLU A 27 5.67 5.98 -12.31
C GLU A 27 5.83 7.51 -12.34
N GLU A 28 4.75 8.26 -12.53
CA GLU A 28 4.77 9.73 -12.62
C GLU A 28 5.01 10.42 -11.26
N ARG A 29 4.92 9.70 -10.14
CA ARG A 29 4.95 10.27 -8.78
C ARG A 29 5.92 9.55 -7.84
N PRO A 30 7.20 9.34 -8.20
CA PRO A 30 8.15 8.53 -7.43
C PRO A 30 8.35 9.07 -6.00
N ALA A 31 8.55 10.39 -5.86
CA ALA A 31 8.74 11.01 -4.55
C ALA A 31 7.52 10.89 -3.60
N VAL A 32 6.31 10.69 -4.14
CA VAL A 32 5.13 10.38 -3.31
C VAL A 32 5.19 8.92 -2.86
N MET A 33 5.57 8.01 -3.75
CA MET A 33 5.71 6.58 -3.44
C MET A 33 6.76 6.35 -2.37
N ASP A 34 7.92 7.01 -2.46
CA ASP A 34 8.99 6.92 -1.47
C ASP A 34 8.51 7.34 -0.07
N ARG A 35 7.64 8.35 0.01
CA ARG A 35 7.06 8.82 1.28
C ARG A 35 6.04 7.87 1.90
N LEU A 36 5.48 6.95 1.12
CA LEU A 36 4.55 5.95 1.65
C LEU A 36 5.29 4.82 2.37
N ILE A 37 6.54 4.57 1.98
CA ILE A 37 7.40 3.55 2.59
C ILE A 37 7.95 4.12 3.89
N SER A 38 7.50 3.57 5.02
CA SER A 38 7.98 3.98 6.34
C SER A 38 9.16 3.13 6.80
N HIS A 39 9.24 1.87 6.35
CA HIS A 39 10.29 0.93 6.75
C HIS A 39 10.68 0.05 5.56
N ALA A 40 11.95 -0.32 5.51
CA ALA A 40 12.50 -1.30 4.59
C ALA A 40 13.34 -2.30 5.38
N PHE A 41 13.22 -3.58 5.05
CA PHE A 41 13.98 -4.67 5.67
C PHE A 41 14.57 -5.57 4.58
N SER A 42 15.66 -6.26 4.92
CA SER A 42 16.15 -7.41 4.15
C SER A 42 15.14 -8.56 4.23
N MET A 43 15.30 -9.58 3.39
CA MET A 43 14.50 -10.80 3.50
C MET A 43 14.83 -11.61 4.76
N ASP A 44 16.08 -11.52 5.25
CA ASP A 44 16.51 -12.22 6.46
C ASP A 44 15.77 -11.69 7.72
N ASP A 45 15.32 -10.43 7.69
CA ASP A 45 14.59 -9.78 8.77
C ASP A 45 13.05 -9.83 8.62
N ILE A 46 12.52 -10.74 7.77
CA ILE A 46 11.09 -10.81 7.47
C ILE A 46 10.20 -10.99 8.70
N GLN A 47 10.69 -11.71 9.72
CA GLN A 47 9.95 -11.90 10.98
C GLN A 47 9.74 -10.55 11.69
N THR A 48 10.79 -9.76 11.84
CA THR A 48 10.75 -8.43 12.46
C THR A 48 9.87 -7.48 11.64
N ALA A 49 9.96 -7.54 10.31
CA ALA A 49 9.11 -6.75 9.42
C ALA A 49 7.60 -7.04 9.65
N PHE A 50 7.22 -8.31 9.81
CA PHE A 50 5.83 -8.69 10.08
C PHE A 50 5.38 -8.36 11.50
N GLU A 51 6.24 -8.54 12.50
CA GLU A 51 5.93 -8.16 13.89
C GLU A 51 5.66 -6.66 13.99
N LEU A 52 6.48 -5.83 13.33
CA LEU A 52 6.24 -4.38 13.21
C LEU A 52 4.92 -4.09 12.49
N GLN A 53 4.65 -4.76 11.37
CA GLN A 53 3.42 -4.53 10.63
C GLN A 53 2.16 -4.88 11.44
N ALA A 54 2.22 -5.91 12.27
CA ALA A 54 1.12 -6.32 13.13
C ALA A 54 0.77 -5.30 14.23
N THR A 55 1.70 -4.42 14.63
CA THR A 55 1.43 -3.37 15.62
C THR A 55 0.63 -2.21 15.05
N GLY A 56 0.70 -1.99 13.73
CA GLY A 56 0.16 -0.81 13.07
C GLY A 56 1.04 0.45 13.22
N ASP A 57 2.19 0.37 13.88
CA ASP A 57 3.17 1.47 13.99
C ASP A 57 4.07 1.58 12.74
N CYS A 58 3.44 1.52 11.57
CA CYS A 58 4.06 1.70 10.28
C CYS A 58 3.01 2.11 9.23
N ALA A 59 3.46 2.69 8.12
CA ALA A 59 2.61 2.96 6.97
C ALA A 59 2.69 1.81 5.95
N LYS A 60 3.84 1.69 5.28
CA LYS A 60 4.16 0.58 4.38
C LYS A 60 5.54 0.04 4.70
N VAL A 61 5.62 -1.28 4.83
CA VAL A 61 6.87 -2.03 4.96
C VAL A 61 7.25 -2.60 3.59
N LEU A 62 8.48 -2.37 3.16
CA LEU A 62 9.08 -2.94 1.95
C LEU A 62 10.10 -4.03 2.35
N LEU A 63 10.16 -5.11 1.57
CA LEU A 63 11.13 -6.18 1.74
C LEU A 63 12.06 -6.21 0.53
N HIS A 64 13.36 -6.21 0.78
CA HIS A 64 14.41 -6.33 -0.22
C HIS A 64 14.88 -7.79 -0.29
N PRO A 65 14.51 -8.54 -1.35
CA PRO A 65 14.73 -9.99 -1.41
C PRO A 65 16.18 -10.44 -1.56
N TRP A 66 17.09 -9.55 -1.97
CA TRP A 66 18.46 -9.88 -2.38
C TRP A 66 19.52 -8.97 -1.73
N GLU A 67 19.10 -8.13 -0.79
CA GLU A 67 19.99 -7.31 0.04
C GLU A 67 20.25 -8.01 1.38
#